data_AF-A0A661LQN4-F1
#
_entry.id   AF-A0A661LQN4-F1
#
_cell.length_a   1.000
_cell.length_b   1.000
_cell.length_c   1.000
_cell.angle_alpha   90.00
_cell.angle_beta   90.00
_cell.angle_gamma   90.00
#
_symmetry.space_group_name_H-M   'P 1'
#
loop_
_entity.id
_entity.type
_entity.pdbx_description
1 polymer ?
#
loop_
_entity_poly.entity_id
_entity_poly.type
_entity_poly.pdbx_seq_one_letter_code
_entity_poly.pdbx_strand_id
1 'polypeptide(L)'
;DATINSARGSFFYDDEGIRGQRTVLVENGVLKRYMYDRLTGMKDGVQSTGNGRRESYRFSPIPRMTNTFIASGESDPHEIISSVDKGLLVLKMGGGQVDTVNGNFVFDVSEGYLLKNGQISDMVRGATLIGNGPRIIREIDMVGTDLGFGVGTCGKDAQGVPVSDAQPTLRISQIVVGGTKG
;
A
#
# COMPACT_ATOMS: atom_id res chain seq x y z
N ASP A 1 -3.91 -9.43 4.07
CA ASP A 1 -3.76 -10.83 4.50
C ASP A 1 -3.61 -10.86 6.00
N ALA A 2 -4.62 -11.34 6.72
CA ALA A 2 -4.57 -11.39 8.19
C ALA A 2 -3.78 -12.61 8.74
N THR A 3 -3.28 -13.47 7.86
CA THR A 3 -2.71 -14.78 8.24
C THR A 3 -1.19 -14.80 8.33
N ILE A 4 -0.53 -13.68 8.04
CA ILE A 4 0.93 -13.55 8.12
C ILE A 4 1.36 -13.66 9.59
N ASN A 5 2.19 -14.66 9.89
CA ASN A 5 2.62 -14.92 11.26
C ASN A 5 3.36 -13.72 11.85
N SER A 6 3.03 -13.37 13.10
CA SER A 6 3.64 -12.28 13.88
C SER A 6 3.56 -10.87 13.25
N ALA A 7 2.83 -10.66 12.16
CA ALA A 7 2.66 -9.33 11.58
C ALA A 7 1.69 -8.48 12.41
N ARG A 8 1.97 -7.17 12.53
CA ARG A 8 1.21 -6.25 13.38
C ARG A 8 -0.26 -6.14 12.99
N GLY A 9 -0.60 -6.28 11.71
CA GLY A 9 -1.97 -6.24 11.20
C GLY A 9 -2.70 -7.58 11.23
N SER A 10 -2.07 -8.67 11.70
CA SER A 10 -2.65 -10.02 11.72
C SER A 10 -3.53 -10.28 12.94
N PHE A 11 -4.47 -11.20 12.77
CA PHE A 11 -5.36 -11.71 13.81
C PHE A 11 -6.00 -13.03 13.37
N PHE A 12 -6.46 -13.83 14.33
CA PHE A 12 -7.19 -15.07 14.03
C PHE A 12 -8.64 -14.80 13.61
N TYR A 13 -9.30 -13.83 14.26
CA TYR A 13 -10.67 -13.41 13.97
C TYR A 13 -10.73 -11.88 13.97
N ASP A 14 -11.51 -11.32 13.06
CA ASP A 14 -11.84 -9.90 13.10
C ASP A 14 -12.79 -9.59 14.26
N ASP A 15 -13.15 -8.32 14.43
CA ASP A 15 -13.96 -7.86 15.55
C ASP A 15 -15.45 -8.25 15.43
N GLU A 16 -15.83 -8.93 14.35
CA GLU A 16 -17.15 -9.50 14.10
C GLU A 16 -17.15 -11.04 14.21
N GLY A 17 -16.02 -11.64 14.61
CA GLY A 17 -15.85 -13.07 14.78
C GLY A 17 -15.62 -13.85 13.48
N ILE A 18 -15.28 -13.17 12.38
CA ILE A 18 -14.97 -13.80 11.09
C ILE A 18 -13.48 -14.12 11.04
N ARG A 19 -13.12 -15.35 10.64
CA ARG A 19 -11.73 -15.79 10.59
C ARG A 19 -10.92 -14.90 9.64
N GLY A 20 -9.76 -14.43 10.10
CA GLY A 20 -8.81 -13.69 9.30
C GLY A 20 -8.31 -14.55 8.13
N GLN A 21 -8.19 -13.94 6.94
CA GLN A 21 -7.84 -14.65 5.72
C GLN A 21 -6.94 -13.81 4.78
N ARG A 22 -6.40 -14.50 3.78
CA ARG A 22 -5.78 -13.86 2.61
C ARG A 22 -6.86 -13.56 1.59
N THR A 23 -7.10 -12.27 1.34
CA THR A 23 -8.02 -11.80 0.30
C THR A 23 -7.21 -11.21 -0.84
N VAL A 24 -7.27 -11.81 -2.03
CA VAL A 24 -6.66 -11.25 -3.25
C VAL A 24 -7.57 -10.14 -3.77
N LEU A 25 -7.11 -8.89 -3.67
CA LEU A 25 -7.87 -7.71 -4.11
C LEU A 25 -7.68 -7.46 -5.60
N VAL A 26 -6.44 -7.53 -6.06
CA VAL A 26 -6.04 -7.34 -7.46
C VAL A 26 -5.14 -8.50 -7.86
N GLU A 27 -5.38 -9.07 -9.03
CA GLU A 27 -4.60 -10.16 -9.61
C GLU A 27 -4.26 -9.78 -11.05
N ASN A 28 -2.96 -9.70 -11.37
CA ASN A 28 -2.47 -9.33 -12.71
C ASN A 28 -3.13 -8.07 -13.27
N GLY A 29 -3.26 -7.04 -12.44
CA GLY A 29 -3.89 -5.76 -12.80
C GLY A 29 -5.42 -5.76 -12.84
N VAL A 30 -6.07 -6.90 -12.59
CA VAL A 30 -7.54 -7.03 -12.60
C VAL A 30 -8.08 -7.02 -11.17
N LEU A 31 -9.05 -6.14 -10.90
CA LEU A 31 -9.78 -6.13 -9.63
C LEU A 31 -10.57 -7.44 -9.47
N LYS A 32 -10.32 -8.16 -8.38
CA LYS A 32 -10.97 -9.44 -8.07
C LYS A 32 -12.00 -9.33 -6.96
N ARG A 33 -11.73 -8.51 -5.94
CA ARG A 33 -12.59 -8.41 -4.75
C ARG A 33 -12.32 -7.13 -3.96
N TYR A 34 -13.33 -6.72 -3.18
CA TYR A 34 -13.20 -5.72 -2.13
C TYR A 34 -13.02 -6.36 -0.75
N MET A 35 -12.71 -5.54 0.25
CA MET A 35 -12.74 -5.95 1.66
C MET A 35 -14.12 -5.68 2.23
N TYR A 36 -14.69 -6.67 2.89
CA TYR A 36 -16.04 -6.66 3.43
C TYR A 36 -16.03 -6.92 4.93
N ASP A 37 -16.84 -6.14 5.64
CA ASP A 37 -17.39 -6.50 6.94
C ASP A 37 -18.74 -7.24 6.72
N ARG A 38 -19.43 -7.64 7.79
CA ARG A 38 -20.73 -8.33 7.67
C ARG A 38 -21.78 -7.45 7.02
N LEU A 39 -21.84 -6.17 7.40
CA LEU A 39 -22.88 -5.25 6.92
C LEU A 39 -22.76 -4.96 5.42
N THR A 40 -21.55 -4.62 4.95
CA THR A 40 -21.27 -4.33 3.55
C THR A 40 -21.32 -5.60 2.70
N GLY A 41 -20.86 -6.74 3.24
CA GLY A 41 -21.04 -8.04 2.59
C GLY A 41 -22.51 -8.34 2.34
N MET A 42 -23.37 -8.18 3.35
CA MET A 42 -24.82 -8.37 3.21
C MET A 42 -25.45 -7.44 2.16
N LYS A 43 -25.04 -6.17 2.10
CA LYS A 43 -25.56 -5.20 1.12
C LYS A 43 -25.22 -5.58 -0.32
N ASP A 44 -24.03 -6.10 -0.55
CA ASP A 44 -23.55 -6.49 -1.87
C ASP A 44 -23.86 -7.95 -2.22
N GLY A 45 -24.54 -8.69 -1.32
CA GLY A 45 -24.87 -10.10 -1.52
C GLY A 45 -23.66 -11.05 -1.48
N VAL A 46 -22.59 -10.66 -0.78
CA VAL A 46 -21.34 -11.43 -0.64
C VAL A 46 -21.02 -11.73 0.83
N GLN A 47 -20.08 -12.65 1.06
CA GLN A 47 -19.61 -12.97 2.41
C GLN A 47 -18.60 -11.95 2.92
N SER A 48 -18.56 -11.74 4.25
CA SER A 48 -17.49 -10.97 4.90
C SER A 48 -16.13 -11.58 4.56
N THR A 49 -15.12 -10.72 4.39
CA THR A 49 -13.76 -11.16 4.07
C THR A 49 -12.84 -11.20 5.29
N GLY A 50 -13.40 -11.13 6.51
CA GLY A 50 -12.61 -11.05 7.74
C GLY A 50 -11.93 -9.70 7.90
N ASN A 51 -12.62 -8.63 7.49
CA ASN A 51 -12.11 -7.26 7.49
C ASN A 51 -12.98 -6.30 8.32
N GLY A 52 -13.97 -6.79 9.07
CA GLY A 52 -14.78 -5.98 9.97
C GLY A 52 -14.03 -5.67 11.25
N ARG A 53 -13.37 -4.50 11.30
CA ARG A 53 -12.52 -4.11 12.43
C ARG A 53 -12.96 -2.81 13.09
N ARG A 54 -12.75 -2.71 14.40
CA ARG A 54 -12.98 -1.52 15.22
C ARG A 54 -11.78 -1.22 16.10
N GLU A 55 -11.64 0.03 16.53
CA GLU A 55 -10.58 0.42 17.47
C GLU A 55 -10.79 -0.17 18.87
N SER A 56 -12.04 -0.16 19.35
CA SER A 56 -12.41 -0.66 20.68
C SER A 56 -13.91 -0.92 20.76
N TYR A 57 -14.38 -1.39 21.93
CA TYR A 57 -15.81 -1.61 22.21
C TYR A 57 -16.68 -0.34 22.06
N ARG A 58 -16.06 0.85 22.02
CA ARG A 58 -16.76 2.14 21.87
C ARG A 58 -17.13 2.47 20.43
N PHE A 59 -16.65 1.68 19.46
CA PHE A 59 -16.83 1.93 18.04
C PHE A 59 -17.51 0.76 17.34
N SER A 60 -18.23 1.08 16.27
CA SER A 60 -18.77 0.07 15.35
C SER A 60 -17.67 -0.45 14.42
N PRO A 61 -17.66 -1.76 14.09
CA PRO A 61 -16.77 -2.30 13.08
C PRO A 61 -17.11 -1.71 11.71
N ILE A 62 -16.08 -1.53 10.90
CA ILE A 62 -16.16 -1.09 9.50
C ILE A 62 -15.16 -1.92 8.67
N PRO A 63 -15.23 -1.94 7.32
CA PRO A 63 -14.24 -2.65 6.52
C PRO A 63 -12.88 -1.95 6.63
N ARG A 64 -11.86 -2.71 7.06
CA ARG A 64 -10.48 -2.24 7.33
C ARG A 64 -9.41 -3.20 6.82
N MET A 65 -8.25 -2.64 6.49
CA MET A 65 -7.05 -3.38 6.11
C MET A 65 -6.48 -4.22 7.26
N THR A 66 -5.60 -5.15 6.89
CA THR A 66 -4.83 -6.00 7.81
C THR A 66 -3.33 -5.83 7.52
N ASN A 67 -2.74 -6.75 6.77
CA ASN A 67 -1.45 -6.59 6.13
C ASN A 67 -1.67 -6.48 4.61
N THR A 68 -1.51 -5.29 4.03
CA THR A 68 -1.79 -5.03 2.61
C THR A 68 -0.48 -4.95 1.83
N PHE A 69 -0.32 -5.74 0.78
CA PHE A 69 0.96 -5.76 0.09
C PHE A 69 0.88 -6.10 -1.39
N ILE A 70 1.91 -5.69 -2.13
CA ILE A 70 2.20 -6.14 -3.49
C ILE A 70 3.06 -7.39 -3.38
N ALA A 71 2.67 -8.48 -4.04
CA ALA A 71 3.45 -9.72 -4.05
C ALA A 71 4.78 -9.52 -4.80
N SER A 72 5.82 -10.25 -4.40
CA SER A 72 7.11 -10.26 -5.11
C SER A 72 6.92 -10.63 -6.59
N GLY A 73 7.67 -9.93 -7.44
CA GLY A 73 7.84 -10.28 -8.84
C GLY A 73 9.10 -11.10 -9.04
N GLU A 74 9.76 -10.88 -10.17
CA GLU A 74 10.90 -11.69 -10.64
C GLU A 74 12.18 -10.86 -10.83
N SER A 75 12.10 -9.53 -10.80
CA SER A 75 13.24 -8.66 -11.09
C SER A 75 14.23 -8.60 -9.92
N ASP A 76 15.52 -8.48 -10.22
CA ASP A 76 16.52 -8.10 -9.23
C ASP A 76 16.33 -6.61 -8.87
N PRO A 77 16.20 -6.24 -7.59
CA PRO A 77 16.13 -4.85 -7.15
C PRO A 77 17.25 -3.96 -7.71
N HIS A 78 18.47 -4.50 -7.88
CA HIS A 78 19.60 -3.78 -8.47
C HIS A 78 19.39 -3.52 -9.97
N GLU A 79 18.79 -4.46 -10.71
CA GLU A 79 18.41 -4.28 -12.10
C GLU A 79 17.32 -3.20 -12.24
N ILE A 80 16.36 -3.18 -11.32
CA ILE A 80 15.32 -2.14 -11.29
C ILE A 80 15.97 -0.75 -11.17
N ILE A 81 16.85 -0.57 -10.19
CA ILE A 81 17.52 0.73 -9.95
C ILE A 81 18.40 1.12 -11.14
N SER A 82 19.21 0.20 -11.65
CA SER A 82 20.13 0.46 -12.77
C SER A 82 19.43 0.70 -14.11
N SER A 83 18.17 0.25 -14.26
CA SER A 83 17.35 0.52 -15.45
C SER A 83 16.88 1.98 -15.56
N VAL A 84 17.00 2.79 -14.51
CA VAL A 84 16.48 4.16 -14.47
C VAL A 84 17.57 5.17 -14.82
N ASP A 85 17.46 5.77 -16.00
CA ASP A 85 18.40 6.81 -16.45
C ASP A 85 18.26 8.12 -15.66
N LYS A 86 17.03 8.57 -15.44
CA LYS A 86 16.74 9.74 -14.61
C LYS A 86 15.45 9.55 -13.84
N GLY A 87 15.52 9.60 -12.51
CA GLY A 87 14.35 9.38 -11.67
C GLY A 87 14.59 9.68 -10.20
N LEU A 88 13.67 9.20 -9.37
CA LEU A 88 13.72 9.32 -7.92
C LEU A 88 13.60 7.92 -7.32
N LEU A 89 14.63 7.49 -6.60
CA LEU A 89 14.57 6.34 -5.71
C LEU A 89 13.96 6.78 -4.39
N VAL A 90 12.87 6.15 -3.97
CA VAL A 90 12.22 6.43 -2.69
C VAL A 90 12.40 5.23 -1.78
N LEU A 91 13.20 5.39 -0.72
CA LEU A 91 13.47 4.33 0.25
C LEU A 91 12.46 4.35 1.40
N LYS A 92 11.94 5.53 1.75
CA LYS A 92 11.00 5.66 2.85
C LYS A 92 9.92 6.71 2.58
N MET A 93 8.68 6.25 2.61
CA MET A 93 7.50 7.11 2.55
C MET A 93 7.21 7.73 3.93
N GLY A 94 6.74 8.96 3.92
CA GLY A 94 6.15 9.63 5.07
C GLY A 94 4.66 9.36 5.19
N GLY A 95 3.93 10.29 5.81
CA GLY A 95 2.48 10.25 5.82
C GLY A 95 1.89 10.49 4.43
N GLY A 96 0.59 10.27 4.31
CA GLY A 96 -0.15 10.68 3.12
C GLY A 96 -1.64 10.51 3.26
N GLN A 97 -2.33 10.94 2.22
CA GLN A 97 -3.78 10.96 2.17
C GLN A 97 -4.26 10.51 0.80
N VAL A 98 -5.41 9.86 0.79
CA VAL A 98 -6.11 9.45 -0.42
C VAL A 98 -7.52 10.06 -0.42
N ASP A 99 -7.89 10.65 -1.54
CA ASP A 99 -9.28 10.92 -1.87
C ASP A 99 -9.83 9.68 -2.59
N THR A 100 -10.68 8.94 -1.90
CA THR A 100 -11.23 7.69 -2.42
C THR A 100 -12.31 7.89 -3.49
N VAL A 101 -12.87 9.10 -3.64
CA VAL A 101 -13.93 9.39 -4.62
C VAL A 101 -13.35 9.47 -6.02
N ASN A 102 -12.22 10.17 -6.17
CA ASN A 102 -11.53 10.33 -7.46
C ASN A 102 -10.30 9.43 -7.59
N GLY A 103 -9.84 8.80 -6.50
CA GLY A 103 -8.68 7.93 -6.46
C GLY A 103 -7.34 8.66 -6.38
N ASN A 104 -7.35 9.98 -6.15
CA ASN A 104 -6.13 10.77 -6.06
C ASN A 104 -5.45 10.56 -4.71
N PHE A 105 -4.12 10.54 -4.71
CA PHE A 105 -3.35 10.44 -3.48
C PHE A 105 -2.19 11.43 -3.48
N VAL A 106 -1.76 11.78 -2.27
CA VAL A 106 -0.53 12.51 -2.01
C VAL A 106 0.22 11.80 -0.89
N PHE A 107 1.49 11.50 -1.10
CA PHE A 107 2.37 10.95 -0.08
C PHE A 107 3.68 11.74 0.01
N ASP A 108 4.16 11.95 1.23
CA ASP A 108 5.46 12.56 1.45
C ASP A 108 6.58 11.54 1.23
N VAL A 109 7.73 12.03 0.75
CA VAL A 109 8.98 11.27 0.69
C VAL A 109 9.83 11.69 1.88
N SER A 110 10.03 10.77 2.82
CA SER A 110 10.88 11.01 4.00
C SER A 110 12.35 10.71 3.73
N GLU A 111 12.63 9.79 2.81
CA GLU A 111 13.98 9.45 2.34
C GLU A 111 13.95 9.11 0.86
N GLY A 112 14.67 9.89 0.05
CA GLY A 112 14.76 9.67 -1.38
C GLY A 112 16.05 10.21 -1.98
N TYR A 113 16.43 9.65 -3.12
CA TYR A 113 17.67 9.92 -3.84
C TYR A 113 17.40 10.09 -5.33
N LEU A 114 18.11 11.00 -5.98
CA LEU A 114 18.08 11.08 -7.43
C LEU A 114 18.74 9.84 -8.03
N LEU A 115 18.17 9.32 -9.11
CA LEU A 115 18.82 8.36 -9.98
C LEU A 115 19.33 9.10 -11.22
N LYS A 116 20.60 8.86 -11.58
CA LYS A 116 21.27 9.41 -12.77
C LYS A 116 22.11 8.29 -13.42
N ASN A 117 21.85 7.99 -14.69
CA ASN A 117 22.50 6.94 -15.46
C ASN A 117 22.52 5.57 -14.74
N GLY A 118 21.40 5.18 -14.12
CA GLY A 118 21.29 3.92 -13.37
C GLY A 118 22.02 3.90 -12.03
N GLN A 119 22.48 5.05 -11.52
CA GLN A 119 23.20 5.15 -10.26
C GLN A 119 22.51 6.07 -9.27
N ILE A 120 22.60 5.71 -7.98
CA ILE A 120 22.14 6.53 -6.86
C ILE A 120 23.06 7.75 -6.74
N SER A 121 22.44 8.93 -6.73
CA SER A 121 23.11 10.23 -6.69
C SER A 121 22.67 10.98 -5.42
N ASP A 122 22.37 12.27 -5.55
CA ASP A 122 22.13 13.17 -4.43
C ASP A 122 20.83 12.83 -3.69
N MET A 123 20.88 12.92 -2.36
CA MET A 123 19.68 12.83 -1.52
C MET A 123 18.79 14.06 -1.75
N VAL A 124 17.48 13.85 -1.88
CA VAL A 124 16.51 14.94 -2.01
C VAL A 124 15.92 15.31 -0.65
N ARG A 125 15.69 16.60 -0.42
CA ARG A 125 14.97 17.10 0.76
C ARG A 125 13.55 17.45 0.38
N GLY A 126 12.57 16.77 0.98
CA GLY A 126 11.16 17.10 0.86
C GLY A 126 10.63 16.99 -0.57
N ALA A 127 10.04 15.85 -0.89
CA ALA A 127 9.28 15.67 -2.11
C ALA A 127 7.90 15.11 -1.77
N THR A 128 6.89 15.46 -2.56
CA THR A 128 5.57 14.85 -2.51
C THR A 128 5.35 14.04 -3.78
N LEU A 129 4.80 12.85 -3.65
CA LEU A 129 4.33 12.04 -4.77
C LEU A 129 2.84 12.26 -4.94
N ILE A 130 2.43 12.69 -6.12
CA ILE A 130 1.05 12.95 -6.46
C ILE A 130 0.64 12.02 -7.60
N GLY A 131 -0.49 11.36 -7.44
CA GLY A 131 -0.96 10.42 -8.45
C GLY A 131 -2.41 10.02 -8.27
N ASN A 132 -2.83 9.09 -9.13
CA ASN A 132 -4.13 8.44 -9.06
C ASN A 132 -3.91 6.95 -8.88
N GLY A 133 -4.51 6.33 -7.87
CA GLY A 133 -4.24 4.95 -7.45
C GLY A 133 -4.35 3.94 -8.60
N PRO A 134 -5.53 3.80 -9.24
CA PRO A 134 -5.71 2.90 -10.38
C PRO A 134 -4.75 3.16 -11.54
N ARG A 135 -4.42 4.43 -11.82
CA ARG A 135 -3.45 4.77 -12.87
C ARG A 135 -2.05 4.31 -12.49
N ILE A 136 -1.57 4.65 -11.29
CA ILE A 136 -0.23 4.33 -10.84
C ILE A 136 0.02 2.83 -10.79
N ILE A 137 -0.97 2.03 -10.40
CA ILE A 137 -0.86 0.56 -10.46
C ILE A 137 -0.57 0.07 -11.89
N ARG A 138 -1.08 0.73 -12.93
CA ARG A 138 -0.82 0.39 -14.34
C ARG A 138 0.53 0.88 -14.84
N GLU A 139 1.10 1.90 -14.20
CA GLU A 139 2.44 2.41 -14.52
C GLU A 139 3.55 1.57 -13.88
N ILE A 140 3.21 0.55 -13.07
CA ILE A 140 4.17 -0.40 -12.52
C ILE A 140 4.59 -1.38 -13.60
N ASP A 141 5.87 -1.34 -13.98
CA ASP A 141 6.40 -2.15 -15.09
C ASP A 141 7.57 -3.06 -14.69
N MET A 142 8.08 -2.96 -13.47
CA MET A 142 9.01 -3.91 -12.86
C MET A 142 8.68 -4.10 -11.38
N VAL A 143 8.78 -5.35 -10.91
CA VAL A 143 8.48 -5.74 -9.53
C VAL A 143 9.59 -6.68 -9.03
N GLY A 144 10.22 -6.28 -7.94
CA GLY A 144 11.38 -6.93 -7.35
C GLY A 144 11.03 -8.18 -6.55
N THR A 145 12.07 -8.89 -6.13
CA THR A 145 11.97 -10.10 -5.31
C THR A 145 12.03 -9.81 -3.80
N ASP A 146 12.44 -8.61 -3.40
CA ASP A 146 12.81 -8.15 -2.06
C ASP A 146 11.65 -7.60 -1.22
N LEU A 147 10.58 -8.39 -1.04
CA LEU A 147 9.40 -7.96 -0.27
C LEU A 147 9.78 -7.51 1.16
N GLY A 148 9.54 -6.23 1.46
CA GLY A 148 9.77 -5.63 2.77
C GLY A 148 8.47 -5.14 3.42
N PHE A 149 8.36 -5.29 4.74
CA PHE A 149 7.18 -4.89 5.53
C PHE A 149 7.40 -3.63 6.36
N GLY A 150 6.42 -2.73 6.32
CA GLY A 150 6.24 -1.60 7.22
C GLY A 150 5.17 -1.89 8.27
N VAL A 151 5.29 -1.25 9.44
CA VAL A 151 4.28 -1.31 10.50
C VAL A 151 3.66 0.06 10.71
N GLY A 152 2.35 0.11 10.90
CA GLY A 152 1.65 1.37 11.06
C GLY A 152 0.34 1.27 11.81
N THR A 153 -0.34 2.41 11.88
CA THR A 153 -1.71 2.55 12.36
C THR A 153 -2.50 3.24 11.26
N CYS A 154 -3.54 2.58 10.75
CA CYS A 154 -4.43 3.16 9.76
C CYS A 154 -5.55 3.91 10.47
N GLY A 155 -5.83 5.15 10.07
CA GLY A 155 -6.99 5.92 10.52
C GLY A 155 -8.14 5.88 9.50
N LYS A 156 -9.38 5.65 9.96
CA LYS A 156 -10.61 5.77 9.15
C LYS A 156 -11.79 6.03 10.09
N ASP A 157 -12.66 6.99 9.75
CA ASP A 157 -13.82 7.38 10.57
C ASP A 157 -13.47 7.63 12.05
N ALA A 158 -12.37 8.36 12.26
CA ALA A 158 -11.78 8.64 13.58
C ALA A 158 -11.34 7.41 14.39
N GLN A 159 -11.22 6.24 13.75
CA GLN A 159 -10.74 5.00 14.38
C GLN A 159 -9.34 4.62 13.89
N GLY A 160 -8.43 4.34 14.81
CA GLY A 160 -7.10 3.76 14.57
C GLY A 160 -7.10 2.24 14.74
N VAL A 161 -6.58 1.51 13.75
CA VAL A 161 -6.31 0.06 13.89
C VAL A 161 -4.88 -0.29 13.46
N PRO A 162 -4.22 -1.26 14.11
CA PRO A 162 -2.89 -1.70 13.71
C PRO A 162 -2.93 -2.38 12.35
N VAL A 163 -2.01 -1.98 11.47
CA VAL A 163 -1.85 -2.53 10.12
C VAL A 163 -0.38 -2.73 9.79
N SER A 164 -0.13 -3.46 8.72
CA SER A 164 1.15 -3.44 8.01
C SER A 164 0.90 -3.21 6.53
N ASP A 165 1.85 -2.58 5.88
CA ASP A 165 1.96 -2.49 4.44
C ASP A 165 3.26 -3.16 3.99
N ALA A 166 3.30 -3.65 2.76
CA ALA A 166 4.53 -4.18 2.19
C ALA A 166 4.55 -4.07 0.67
N GLN A 167 5.76 -3.94 0.14
CA GLN A 167 6.01 -4.06 -1.28
C GLN A 167 7.48 -4.46 -1.47
N PRO A 168 7.83 -5.16 -2.55
CA PRO A 168 9.20 -5.22 -3.00
C PRO A 168 9.62 -3.86 -3.58
N THR A 169 10.89 -3.74 -3.96
CA THR A 169 11.32 -2.69 -4.87
C THR A 169 10.48 -2.76 -6.15
N LEU A 170 9.90 -1.64 -6.57
CA LEU A 170 9.08 -1.57 -7.78
C LEU A 170 9.42 -0.31 -8.58
N ARG A 171 9.25 -0.38 -9.90
CA ARG A 171 9.41 0.77 -10.78
C ARG A 171 8.05 1.27 -11.22
N ILE A 172 7.84 2.57 -11.05
CA ILE A 172 6.71 3.29 -11.62
C ILE A 172 7.28 4.12 -12.76
N SER A 173 6.85 3.84 -13.99
CA SER A 173 7.38 4.49 -15.19
C SER A 173 7.15 6.00 -15.18
N GLN A 174 6.02 6.45 -14.63
CA GLN A 174 5.62 7.85 -14.58
C GLN A 174 4.85 8.19 -13.29
N ILE A 175 5.33 9.19 -12.57
CA ILE A 175 4.65 9.78 -11.41
C ILE A 175 5.00 11.26 -11.29
N VAL A 176 4.06 12.07 -10.77
CA VAL A 176 4.32 13.48 -10.52
C VAL A 176 5.06 13.63 -9.20
N VAL A 177 6.23 14.28 -9.25
CA VAL A 177 7.05 14.59 -8.08
C VAL A 177 6.95 16.09 -7.79
N GLY A 178 6.27 16.45 -6.72
CA GLY A 178 6.20 17.80 -6.19
C GLY A 178 7.43 18.12 -5.35
N GLY A 179 8.45 18.70 -5.98
CA GLY A 179 9.65 19.23 -5.32
C GLY A 179 9.93 20.67 -5.77
N THR A 180 10.75 21.38 -5.00
CA THR A 180 11.25 22.70 -5.42
C THR A 180 12.51 22.54 -6.26
N LYS A 181 12.77 23.48 -7.19
CA LYS A 181 14.11 23.65 -7.74
C LYS A 181 15.01 24.09 -6.58
N GLY A 182 15.79 23.16 -6.04
CA GLY A 182 16.93 23.48 -5.19
C GLY A 182 18.01 24.22 -5.96
#